data_AF-C6E910-F1
#
_entry.id   AF-C6E910-F1
#
_cell.length_a   1.000
_cell.length_b   1.000
_cell.length_c   1.000
_cell.angle_alpha   90.00
_cell.angle_beta   90.00
_cell.angle_gamma   90.00
#
_symmetry.space_group_name_H-M   'P 1'
#
loop_
_entity.id
_entity.type
_entity.pdbx_description
1 polymer ?
#
loop_
_entity_poly.entity_id
_entity_poly.type
_entity_poly.pdbx_seq_one_letter_code
_entity_poly.pdbx_strand_id
1 'polypeptide(L)'
;MRHVAIVVLTLAIAGRYTPCYAVRCNCDVWMEKGGYCVDYIKDRIPSFLIPSKDDMVALKNTDIAEITEGDVAIFAVKNYWHVAYVESVHRNLRGEATAIDVSEMNFGDELSYLEFKTRWKSNSRHEWNQALCCGITENYDRITWRKNISISKVKQVWSPDNAPSEGIGRQRVKAFLGKARDVFNELLYYTDR
;
A
#
# COMPACT_ATOMS: atom_id res chain seq x y z
N MET A 1 -6.84 40.63 -38.38
CA MET A 1 -6.10 40.34 -37.13
C MET A 1 -6.98 39.40 -36.30
N ARG A 2 -6.62 38.12 -36.21
CA ARG A 2 -7.40 37.09 -35.49
C ARG A 2 -6.83 36.95 -34.08
N HIS A 3 -7.63 37.29 -33.07
CA HIS A 3 -7.28 37.07 -31.68
C HIS A 3 -7.45 35.59 -31.34
N VAL A 4 -6.33 34.91 -31.07
CA VAL A 4 -6.31 33.56 -30.50
C VAL A 4 -6.39 33.72 -28.98
N ALA A 5 -7.53 33.41 -28.39
CA ALA A 5 -7.67 33.32 -26.95
C ALA A 5 -7.09 31.98 -26.49
N ILE A 6 -5.92 32.02 -25.86
CA ILE A 6 -5.33 30.87 -25.16
C ILE A 6 -6.02 30.78 -23.81
N VAL A 7 -6.91 29.79 -23.64
CA VAL A 7 -7.48 29.44 -22.34
C VAL A 7 -6.48 28.54 -21.63
N VAL A 8 -5.73 29.11 -20.68
CA VAL A 8 -4.89 28.34 -19.75
C VAL A 8 -5.80 27.75 -18.69
N LEU A 9 -6.11 26.47 -18.84
CA LEU A 9 -6.84 25.69 -17.83
C LEU A 9 -5.86 25.30 -16.73
N THR A 10 -5.77 26.11 -15.68
CA THR A 10 -5.07 25.74 -14.44
C THR A 10 -5.92 24.71 -13.71
N LEU A 11 -5.59 23.42 -13.87
CA LEU A 11 -6.03 22.37 -12.96
C LEU A 11 -5.40 22.62 -11.58
N ALA A 12 -6.08 23.38 -10.74
CA ALA A 12 -5.84 23.36 -9.30
C ALA A 12 -6.39 22.03 -8.79
N ILE A 13 -5.53 21.00 -8.74
CA ILE A 13 -5.80 19.81 -7.94
C ILE A 13 -5.72 20.27 -6.49
N ALA A 14 -6.87 20.69 -5.96
CA ALA A 14 -7.06 20.78 -4.52
C ALA A 14 -6.96 19.34 -4.00
N GLY A 15 -5.76 18.95 -3.60
CA GLY A 15 -5.52 17.75 -2.82
C GLY A 15 -6.38 17.87 -1.57
N ARG A 16 -7.55 17.25 -1.57
CA ARG A 16 -8.35 17.09 -0.36
C ARG A 16 -7.55 16.13 0.51
N TYR A 17 -6.83 16.67 1.48
CA TYR A 17 -6.19 15.90 2.52
C TYR A 17 -7.26 15.06 3.20
N THR A 18 -7.29 13.76 2.90
CA THR A 18 -8.12 12.80 3.63
C THR A 18 -7.55 12.73 5.04
N PRO A 19 -8.28 13.11 6.10
CA PRO A 19 -7.73 13.11 7.45
C PRO A 19 -7.32 11.68 7.82
N CYS A 20 -6.04 11.45 8.15
CA CYS A 20 -5.65 10.18 8.77
C CYS A 20 -6.38 10.06 10.12
N TYR A 21 -7.16 8.99 10.25
CA TYR A 21 -8.15 8.85 11.32
C TYR A 21 -7.53 8.35 12.62
N ALA A 22 -6.87 9.26 13.33
CA ALA A 22 -6.72 9.15 14.79
C ALA A 22 -8.01 9.65 15.45
N VAL A 23 -8.80 8.72 16.00
CA VAL A 23 -10.07 9.05 16.66
C VAL A 23 -9.79 10.00 17.85
N ARG A 24 -10.32 11.23 17.77
CA ARG A 24 -10.22 12.32 18.78
C ARG A 24 -8.89 13.10 18.83
N CYS A 25 -8.10 13.09 17.77
CA CYS A 25 -6.89 13.92 17.68
C CYS A 25 -6.93 14.84 16.46
N ASN A 26 -6.56 16.11 16.65
CA ASN A 26 -6.29 17.02 15.54
C ASN A 26 -4.92 16.64 14.96
N CYS A 27 -4.89 16.22 13.70
CA CYS A 27 -3.66 15.82 13.01
C CYS A 27 -3.29 16.74 11.84
N ASP A 28 -3.95 17.89 11.70
CA ASP A 28 -3.83 18.77 10.53
C ASP A 28 -2.37 19.15 10.24
N VAL A 29 -1.65 19.59 11.27
CA VAL A 29 -0.22 19.97 11.19
C VAL A 29 0.66 18.80 10.75
N TRP A 30 0.32 17.57 11.12
CA TRP A 30 1.07 16.38 10.74
C TRP A 30 0.69 15.92 9.33
N MET A 31 -0.58 16.05 8.94
CA MET A 31 -1.03 15.78 7.58
C MET A 31 -0.38 16.72 6.56
N GLU A 32 -0.25 18.00 6.89
CA GLU A 32 0.44 18.99 6.04
C GLU A 32 1.93 18.65 5.82
N LYS A 33 2.56 18.00 6.79
CA LYS A 33 3.97 17.58 6.71
C LYS A 33 4.18 16.34 5.83
N GLY A 34 3.13 15.61 5.47
CA GLY A 34 3.22 14.33 4.75
C GLY A 34 3.92 13.25 5.59
N GLY A 35 4.65 12.35 4.94
CA GLY A 35 5.50 11.37 5.64
C GLY A 35 4.77 10.15 6.20
N TYR A 36 3.50 9.92 5.82
CA TYR A 36 2.73 8.74 6.20
C TYR A 36 2.91 7.59 5.20
N CYS A 37 2.58 6.37 5.65
CA CYS A 37 2.59 5.18 4.78
C CYS A 37 1.77 5.38 3.49
N VAL A 38 0.63 6.07 3.56
CA VAL A 38 -0.23 6.35 2.40
C VAL A 38 0.40 7.32 1.40
N ASP A 39 1.22 8.26 1.85
CA ASP A 39 1.93 9.20 0.98
C ASP A 39 2.92 8.44 0.12
N TYR A 40 3.68 7.54 0.75
CA TYR A 40 4.60 6.65 0.04
C TYR A 40 3.90 5.75 -0.98
N ILE A 41 2.76 5.16 -0.62
CA ILE A 41 1.98 4.35 -1.57
C ILE A 41 1.46 5.19 -2.72
N LYS A 42 0.99 6.43 -2.47
CA LYS A 42 0.53 7.32 -3.54
C LYS A 42 1.65 7.72 -4.49
N ASP A 43 2.86 7.94 -3.99
CA ASP A 43 4.03 8.22 -4.83
C ASP A 43 4.42 7.03 -5.70
N ARG A 44 4.32 5.80 -5.17
CA ARG A 44 4.63 4.56 -5.90
C ARG A 44 3.52 4.16 -6.86
N ILE A 45 2.26 4.35 -6.45
CA ILE A 45 1.06 3.95 -7.16
C ILE A 45 0.05 5.11 -7.13
N PRO A 46 0.14 6.05 -8.08
CA PRO A 46 -0.73 7.24 -8.10
C PRO A 46 -2.23 6.94 -8.14
N SER A 47 -2.63 5.76 -8.63
CA SER A 47 -4.03 5.30 -8.69
C SER A 47 -4.58 4.80 -7.35
N PHE A 48 -3.74 4.54 -6.34
CA PHE A 48 -4.17 4.01 -5.04
C PHE A 48 -5.16 4.95 -4.35
N LEU A 49 -6.35 4.49 -3.99
CA LEU A 49 -7.32 5.36 -3.31
C LEU A 49 -7.00 5.43 -1.82
N ILE A 50 -6.81 6.64 -1.27
CA ILE A 50 -6.65 6.80 0.18
C ILE A 50 -8.05 6.69 0.81
N PRO A 51 -8.37 5.62 1.56
CA PRO A 51 -9.72 5.42 2.07
C PRO A 51 -10.01 6.36 3.21
N SER A 52 -11.29 6.68 3.38
CA SER A 52 -11.75 7.12 4.68
C SER A 52 -11.77 5.94 5.66
N LYS A 53 -11.90 6.21 6.97
CA LYS A 53 -11.98 5.17 8.01
C LYS A 53 -13.05 4.11 7.72
N ASP A 54 -14.17 4.54 7.15
CA ASP A 54 -15.33 3.68 6.88
C ASP A 54 -15.17 2.90 5.55
N ASP A 55 -14.23 3.31 4.70
CA ASP A 55 -14.00 2.74 3.36
C ASP A 55 -12.82 1.76 3.32
N MET A 56 -12.21 1.42 4.46
CA MET A 56 -11.06 0.51 4.49
C MET A 56 -11.36 -0.87 3.91
N VAL A 57 -12.60 -1.37 4.08
CA VAL A 57 -13.04 -2.64 3.47
C VAL A 57 -13.06 -2.54 1.94
N ALA A 58 -13.31 -1.35 1.39
CA ALA A 58 -13.37 -1.12 -0.05
C ALA A 58 -11.99 -1.21 -0.74
N LEU A 59 -10.89 -1.20 0.03
CA LEU A 59 -9.57 -1.48 -0.53
C LEU A 59 -9.30 -2.95 -0.81
N LYS A 60 -10.08 -3.88 -0.26
CA LYS A 60 -9.89 -5.29 -0.55
C LYS A 60 -10.41 -5.62 -1.95
N ASN A 61 -9.54 -5.60 -2.96
CA ASN A 61 -9.89 -5.98 -4.33
C ASN A 61 -9.19 -7.26 -4.81
N THR A 62 -8.26 -7.80 -4.02
CA THR A 62 -7.46 -8.97 -4.38
C THR A 62 -7.37 -9.93 -3.20
N ASP A 63 -7.37 -11.23 -3.48
CA ASP A 63 -7.20 -12.26 -2.45
C ASP A 63 -5.75 -12.28 -1.97
N ILE A 64 -5.55 -12.51 -0.67
CA ILE A 64 -4.21 -12.61 -0.06
C ILE A 64 -3.39 -13.73 -0.72
N ALA A 65 -4.01 -14.84 -1.11
CA ALA A 65 -3.35 -15.95 -1.79
C ALA A 65 -2.84 -15.56 -3.20
N GLU A 66 -3.44 -14.54 -3.80
CA GLU A 66 -3.15 -14.04 -5.14
C GLU A 66 -2.20 -12.85 -5.14
N ILE A 67 -1.65 -12.47 -3.97
CA ILE A 67 -0.71 -11.35 -3.83
C ILE A 67 0.47 -11.46 -4.80
N THR A 68 0.85 -10.33 -5.39
CA THR A 68 1.92 -10.17 -6.36
C THR A 68 2.78 -8.95 -6.06
N GLU A 69 3.95 -8.89 -6.70
CA GLU A 69 4.82 -7.71 -6.67
C GLU A 69 4.07 -6.52 -7.28
N GLY A 70 4.16 -5.35 -6.65
CA GLY A 70 3.40 -4.17 -7.05
C GLY A 70 2.06 -3.99 -6.33
N ASP A 71 1.61 -4.98 -5.56
CA ASP A 71 0.42 -4.84 -4.73
C ASP A 71 0.69 -3.95 -3.49
N VAL A 72 -0.40 -3.52 -2.87
CA VAL A 72 -0.40 -2.88 -1.55
C VAL A 72 -0.88 -3.88 -0.52
N ALA A 73 0.01 -4.24 0.39
CA ALA A 73 -0.31 -5.05 1.55
C ALA A 73 -0.85 -4.15 2.68
N ILE A 74 -2.01 -4.51 3.22
CA ILE A 74 -2.68 -3.76 4.28
C ILE A 74 -2.59 -4.58 5.58
N PHE A 75 -2.05 -3.96 6.62
CA PHE A 75 -1.86 -4.52 7.94
C PHE A 75 -2.76 -3.81 8.97
N ALA A 76 -3.05 -4.50 10.06
CA ALA A 76 -3.57 -3.89 11.28
C ALA A 76 -2.43 -3.80 12.30
N VAL A 77 -2.04 -2.58 12.68
CA VAL A 77 -0.96 -2.30 13.64
C VAL A 77 -1.54 -1.50 14.81
N LYS A 78 -1.61 -2.13 15.99
CA LYS A 78 -2.33 -1.58 17.16
C LYS A 78 -3.77 -1.20 16.76
N ASN A 79 -4.10 0.08 16.83
CA ASN A 79 -5.43 0.62 16.51
C ASN A 79 -5.47 1.35 15.15
N TYR A 80 -4.41 1.24 14.35
CA TYR A 80 -4.29 1.90 13.06
C TYR A 80 -4.11 0.86 11.96
N TRP A 81 -4.54 1.22 10.77
CA TRP A 81 -4.19 0.48 9.56
C TRP A 81 -2.83 0.98 9.07
N HIS A 82 -2.07 0.08 8.45
CA HIS A 82 -0.77 0.41 7.86
C HIS A 82 -0.70 -0.21 6.47
N VAL A 83 -0.11 0.52 5.52
CA VAL A 83 0.03 0.05 4.14
C VAL A 83 1.49 0.00 3.74
N ALA A 84 1.84 -1.03 2.97
CA ALA A 84 3.17 -1.21 2.43
C ALA A 84 3.10 -1.69 0.98
N TYR A 85 4.09 -1.29 0.19
CA TYR A 85 4.24 -1.73 -1.19
C TYR A 85 4.94 -3.08 -1.21
N VAL A 86 4.38 -4.05 -1.92
CA VAL A 86 4.94 -5.40 -2.05
C VAL A 86 6.07 -5.37 -3.08
N GLU A 87 7.31 -5.51 -2.61
CA GLU A 87 8.51 -5.54 -3.46
C GLU A 87 8.77 -6.95 -4.00
N SER A 88 8.51 -8.00 -3.21
CA SER A 88 8.70 -9.39 -3.62
C SER A 88 7.72 -10.32 -2.92
N VAL A 89 7.38 -11.45 -3.56
CA VAL A 89 6.53 -12.50 -2.97
C VAL A 89 7.28 -13.83 -2.93
N HIS A 90 7.50 -14.34 -1.71
CA HIS A 90 8.08 -15.65 -1.49
C HIS A 90 7.00 -16.72 -1.59
N ARG A 91 7.24 -17.73 -2.42
CA ARG A 91 6.31 -18.83 -2.66
C ARG A 91 6.93 -20.17 -2.30
N ASN A 92 6.13 -21.11 -1.81
CA ASN A 92 6.57 -22.47 -1.55
C ASN A 92 6.62 -23.31 -2.84
N LEU A 93 7.03 -24.58 -2.75
CA LEU A 93 7.11 -25.52 -3.88
C LEU A 93 5.77 -25.77 -4.59
N ARG A 94 4.64 -25.48 -3.93
CA ARG A 94 3.29 -25.57 -4.50
C ARG A 94 2.85 -24.27 -5.19
N GLY A 95 3.68 -23.22 -5.14
CA GLY A 95 3.37 -21.90 -5.67
C GLY A 95 2.54 -21.01 -4.74
N GLU A 96 2.29 -21.43 -3.51
CA GLU A 96 1.50 -20.66 -2.53
C GLU A 96 2.37 -19.56 -1.91
N ALA A 97 1.84 -18.34 -1.79
CA ALA A 97 2.53 -17.25 -1.11
C ALA A 97 2.70 -17.58 0.38
N THR A 98 3.92 -17.50 0.89
CA THR A 98 4.25 -17.78 2.30
C THR A 98 4.74 -16.54 3.04
N ALA A 99 5.44 -15.66 2.32
CA ALA A 99 5.93 -14.39 2.85
C ALA A 99 6.06 -13.34 1.75
N ILE A 100 6.23 -12.09 2.16
CA ILE A 100 6.49 -10.95 1.27
C ILE A 100 7.64 -10.11 1.80
N ASP A 101 8.37 -9.46 0.90
CA ASP A 101 9.20 -8.30 1.23
C ASP A 101 8.44 -7.03 0.85
N VAL A 102 8.53 -6.02 1.70
CA VAL A 102 7.80 -4.76 1.50
C VAL A 102 8.69 -3.55 1.71
N SER A 103 8.32 -2.46 1.06
CA SER A 103 8.78 -1.11 1.33
C SER A 103 7.63 -0.27 1.85
N GLU A 104 7.91 0.57 2.85
CA GLU A 104 6.89 1.37 3.52
C GLU A 104 7.49 2.60 4.19
N MET A 105 6.64 3.52 4.61
CA MET A 105 7.03 4.75 5.31
C MET A 105 6.28 4.87 6.63
N ASN A 106 6.91 5.48 7.64
CA ASN A 106 6.32 5.65 8.98
C ASN A 106 5.95 4.30 9.63
N PHE A 107 6.84 3.32 9.51
CA PHE A 107 6.78 2.04 10.21
C PHE A 107 7.90 1.94 11.23
N GLY A 108 7.57 1.54 12.45
CA GLY A 108 8.56 1.34 13.50
C GLY A 108 7.94 1.44 14.87
N ASP A 109 8.80 1.61 15.87
CA ASP A 109 8.38 1.78 17.24
C ASP A 109 7.77 3.16 17.50
N GLU A 110 7.17 3.28 18.68
CA GLU A 110 6.55 4.51 19.14
C GLU A 110 7.61 5.61 19.34
N LEU A 111 7.32 6.82 18.85
CA LEU A 111 8.25 7.94 18.92
C LEU A 111 8.54 8.32 20.38
N SER A 112 9.80 8.20 20.82
CA SER A 112 10.16 8.64 22.17
C SER A 112 10.13 10.17 22.31
N TYR A 113 9.90 10.68 23.52
CA TYR A 113 9.92 12.12 23.77
C TYR A 113 11.28 12.76 23.47
N LEU A 114 12.38 12.02 23.70
CA LEU A 114 13.73 12.50 23.41
C LEU A 114 13.97 12.63 21.90
N GLU A 115 13.54 11.65 21.11
CA GLU A 115 13.60 11.72 19.65
C GLU A 115 12.72 12.84 19.11
N PHE A 116 11.50 12.99 19.64
CA PHE A 116 10.61 14.08 19.29
C PHE A 116 11.29 15.44 19.48
N LYS A 117 11.85 15.69 20.67
CA LYS A 117 12.62 16.90 20.97
C LYS A 117 13.77 17.12 19.99
N THR A 118 14.50 16.06 19.70
CA THR A 118 15.70 16.13 18.84
C THR A 118 15.33 16.47 17.40
N ARG A 119 14.25 15.87 16.90
CA ARG A 119 13.81 15.95 15.51
C ARG A 119 13.03 17.23 15.21
N TRP A 120 12.10 17.63 16.08
CA TRP A 120 11.26 18.81 15.87
C TRP A 120 11.68 20.04 16.67
N LYS A 121 12.76 19.95 17.46
CA LYS A 121 13.26 21.04 18.31
C LYS A 121 12.20 21.62 19.26
N SER A 122 11.19 20.82 19.59
CA SER A 122 10.09 21.20 20.48
C SER A 122 10.23 20.53 21.85
N ASN A 123 10.01 21.30 22.92
CA ASN A 123 9.94 20.79 24.30
C ASN A 123 8.48 20.62 24.77
N SER A 124 7.52 20.62 23.85
CA SER A 124 6.10 20.49 24.19
C SER A 124 5.71 19.03 24.35
N ARG A 125 5.37 18.62 25.58
CA ARG A 125 4.76 17.29 25.83
C ARG A 125 3.40 17.15 25.15
N HIS A 126 2.67 18.26 25.01
CA HIS A 126 1.38 18.26 24.34
C HIS A 126 1.53 17.93 22.85
N GLU A 127 2.46 18.59 22.16
CA GLU A 127 2.73 18.30 20.73
C GLU A 127 3.27 16.88 20.53
N TRP A 128 4.11 16.39 21.45
CA TRP A 128 4.56 15.00 21.41
C TRP A 128 3.40 14.01 21.56
N ASN A 129 2.53 14.21 22.55
CA ASN A 129 1.34 13.37 22.72
C ASN A 129 0.41 13.43 21.50
N GLN A 130 0.30 14.60 20.87
CA GLN A 130 -0.46 14.78 19.63
C GLN A 130 0.19 13.98 18.47
N ALA A 131 1.51 14.04 18.32
CA ALA A 131 2.25 13.24 17.34
C ALA A 131 2.01 11.73 17.53
N LEU A 132 2.11 11.25 18.77
CA LEU A 132 1.80 9.86 19.10
C LEU A 132 0.37 9.49 18.73
N CYS A 133 -0.58 10.37 19.05
CA CYS A 133 -1.97 10.13 18.70
C CYS A 133 -2.18 10.09 17.17
N CYS A 134 -1.46 10.90 16.42
CA CYS A 134 -1.51 10.91 14.96
C CYS A 134 -0.76 9.74 14.30
N GLY A 135 -0.24 8.78 15.08
CA GLY A 135 0.46 7.61 14.55
C GLY A 135 1.86 7.92 14.02
N ILE A 136 2.50 8.97 14.52
CA ILE A 136 3.90 9.29 14.22
C ILE A 136 4.80 8.28 14.91
N THR A 137 5.67 7.63 14.13
CA THR A 137 6.67 6.67 14.62
C THR A 137 8.06 7.31 14.66
N GLU A 138 9.03 6.60 15.24
CA GLU A 138 10.45 6.98 15.16
C GLU A 138 10.94 7.15 13.69
N ASN A 139 10.36 6.37 12.77
CA ASN A 139 10.67 6.36 11.34
C ASN A 139 9.67 7.15 10.50
N TYR A 140 8.96 8.10 11.10
CA TYR A 140 8.11 9.03 10.35
C TYR A 140 8.87 9.66 9.19
N ASP A 141 8.25 9.84 8.03
CA ASP A 141 8.89 10.41 6.82
C ASP A 141 10.21 9.71 6.42
N ARG A 142 10.35 8.42 6.76
CA ARG A 142 11.48 7.58 6.33
C ARG A 142 10.96 6.32 5.68
N ILE A 143 11.54 5.99 4.53
CA ILE A 143 11.30 4.73 3.85
C ILE A 143 12.11 3.64 4.56
N THR A 144 11.46 2.53 4.84
CA THR A 144 12.06 1.34 5.44
C THR A 144 11.73 0.12 4.59
N TRP A 145 12.58 -0.91 4.67
CA TRP A 145 12.34 -2.20 4.03
C TRP A 145 12.22 -3.28 5.09
N ARG A 146 11.18 -4.09 4.97
CA ARG A 146 11.01 -5.31 5.77
C ARG A 146 10.99 -6.52 4.88
N LYS A 147 11.71 -7.55 5.27
CA LYS A 147 11.82 -8.79 4.52
C LYS A 147 11.16 -9.95 5.26
N ASN A 148 10.73 -10.94 4.50
CA ASN A 148 10.20 -12.20 5.01
C ASN A 148 9.02 -12.01 5.98
N ILE A 149 8.12 -11.07 5.67
CA ILE A 149 6.88 -10.89 6.42
C ILE A 149 5.95 -12.05 6.07
N SER A 150 5.61 -12.88 7.06
CA SER A 150 4.64 -13.96 6.85
C SER A 150 3.32 -13.44 6.27
N ILE A 151 2.82 -14.12 5.25
CA ILE A 151 1.56 -13.77 4.57
C ILE A 151 0.37 -13.71 5.55
N SER A 152 0.41 -14.51 6.62
CA SER A 152 -0.61 -14.54 7.68
C SER A 152 -0.79 -13.20 8.43
N LYS A 153 0.19 -12.29 8.33
CA LYS A 153 0.13 -10.95 8.92
C LYS A 153 -0.63 -9.96 8.04
N VAL A 154 -0.73 -10.22 6.74
CA VAL A 154 -1.48 -9.39 5.80
C VAL A 154 -2.97 -9.56 6.06
N LYS A 155 -3.70 -8.46 6.15
CA LYS A 155 -5.15 -8.46 6.40
C LYS A 155 -5.96 -8.27 5.13
N GLN A 156 -5.45 -7.45 4.22
CA GLN A 156 -6.08 -7.20 2.92
C GLN A 156 -4.98 -6.91 1.90
N VAL A 157 -5.32 -7.13 0.63
CA VAL A 157 -4.47 -6.79 -0.51
C VAL A 157 -5.27 -5.89 -1.44
N TRP A 158 -4.63 -4.83 -1.88
CA TRP A 158 -5.11 -4.00 -2.96
C TRP A 158 -4.12 -4.07 -4.13
N SER A 159 -4.63 -4.18 -5.35
CA SER A 159 -3.82 -4.26 -6.57
C SER A 159 -4.19 -3.14 -7.56
N PRO A 160 -3.20 -2.49 -8.21
CA PRO A 160 -3.42 -1.34 -9.08
C PRO A 160 -4.28 -1.56 -10.34
N ASP A 161 -4.51 -2.80 -10.77
CA ASP A 161 -5.23 -3.10 -12.01
C ASP A 161 -6.47 -4.00 -11.79
N ASN A 162 -6.87 -4.23 -10.54
CA ASN A 162 -8.02 -5.05 -10.16
C ASN A 162 -9.22 -4.19 -9.70
N ALA A 163 -9.53 -3.08 -10.38
CA ALA A 163 -10.87 -2.49 -10.27
C ALA A 163 -11.88 -3.59 -10.64
N PRO A 164 -13.01 -3.75 -9.91
CA PRO A 164 -13.87 -4.92 -10.02
C PRO A 164 -14.29 -5.11 -11.47
N SER A 165 -13.69 -6.10 -12.12
CA SER A 165 -14.13 -6.53 -13.43
C SER A 165 -15.46 -7.24 -13.19
N GLU A 166 -16.58 -6.53 -13.34
CA GLU A 166 -17.80 -7.20 -13.73
C GLU A 166 -17.50 -7.90 -15.06
N GLY A 167 -17.22 -9.21 -14.96
CA GLY A 167 -16.84 -10.06 -16.07
C GLY A 167 -15.38 -9.92 -16.50
N ILE A 168 -14.89 -10.90 -17.26
CA ILE A 168 -13.55 -10.99 -17.88
C ILE A 168 -12.57 -11.92 -17.13
N GLY A 169 -13.04 -13.16 -16.96
CA GLY A 169 -12.19 -14.36 -16.99
C GLY A 169 -11.49 -14.59 -18.35
N ARG A 170 -10.83 -13.58 -18.92
CA ARG A 170 -10.12 -13.69 -20.21
C ARG A 170 -8.60 -13.51 -20.15
N GLN A 171 -8.04 -12.90 -19.10
CA GLN A 171 -6.58 -12.81 -18.95
C GLN A 171 -5.96 -14.05 -18.27
N ARG A 172 -6.69 -14.71 -17.36
CA ARG A 172 -6.28 -16.00 -16.75
C ARG A 172 -6.15 -17.15 -17.76
N VAL A 173 -6.79 -17.04 -18.92
CA VAL A 173 -6.74 -18.08 -19.97
C VAL A 173 -5.35 -18.18 -20.59
N LYS A 174 -4.55 -17.10 -20.65
CA LYS A 174 -3.17 -17.16 -21.18
C LYS A 174 -2.19 -17.88 -20.25
N ALA A 175 -2.33 -17.72 -18.92
CA ALA A 175 -1.48 -18.41 -17.95
C ALA A 175 -1.86 -19.90 -17.80
N PHE A 176 -3.15 -20.23 -17.89
CA PHE A 176 -3.62 -21.62 -17.87
C PHE A 176 -3.33 -22.38 -19.18
N LEU A 177 -3.43 -21.73 -20.35
CA LEU A 177 -3.08 -22.37 -21.63
C LEU A 177 -1.58 -22.67 -21.76
N GLY A 178 -0.71 -21.85 -21.15
CA GLY A 178 0.73 -22.15 -21.08
C GLY A 178 0.99 -23.46 -20.34
N LYS A 179 0.40 -23.61 -19.15
CA LYS A 179 0.54 -24.85 -18.35
C LYS A 179 -0.13 -26.07 -18.98
N ALA A 180 -1.26 -25.92 -19.67
CA ALA A 180 -1.90 -27.04 -20.36
C ALA A 180 -1.11 -27.52 -21.58
N ARG A 181 -0.41 -26.62 -22.28
CA ARG A 181 0.47 -26.96 -23.41
C ARG A 181 1.71 -27.73 -22.96
N ASP A 182 2.27 -27.38 -21.80
CA ASP A 182 3.43 -28.10 -21.25
C ASP A 182 3.05 -29.52 -20.80
N VAL A 183 1.87 -29.70 -20.19
CA VAL A 183 1.37 -31.03 -19.79
C VAL A 183 0.99 -31.90 -21.00
N PHE A 184 0.44 -31.33 -22.08
CA PHE A 184 0.13 -32.10 -23.29
C PHE A 184 1.40 -32.56 -24.03
N ASN A 185 2.47 -31.76 -24.01
CA ASN A 185 3.75 -32.16 -24.60
C ASN A 185 4.44 -33.27 -23.80
N GLU A 186 4.27 -33.28 -22.47
CA GLU A 186 4.81 -34.35 -21.61
C GLU A 186 4.01 -35.67 -21.76
N LEU A 187 2.71 -35.60 -22.05
CA LEU A 187 1.88 -36.78 -22.31
C LEU A 187 2.17 -37.43 -23.67
N LEU A 188 2.44 -36.63 -24.71
CA LEU A 188 2.76 -37.15 -26.05
C LEU A 188 4.12 -37.85 -26.11
N TYR A 189 5.06 -37.50 -25.22
CA TYR A 189 6.36 -38.19 -25.12
C TYR A 189 6.23 -39.61 -24.52
N TYR A 190 5.16 -39.90 -23.79
CA TYR A 190 4.90 -41.21 -23.18
C TYR A 190 4.07 -42.17 -24.04
N THR A 191 3.48 -41.69 -25.14
CA THR A 191 2.60 -42.50 -26.02
C THR A 191 3.24 -42.93 -27.33
N ASP A 192 4.52 -42.58 -27.59
CA ASP A 192 5.22 -42.93 -28.84
C ASP A 192 6.34 -43.98 -28.63
N ARG A 193 6.05 -45.02 -27.83
CA ARG A 193 6.83 -46.25 -27.74
C ARG A 193 5.94 -47.49 -27.82
#